data_AF-A0A951B1I7-F1
#
_entry.id   AF-A0A951B1I7-F1
#
_cell.length_a   1.000
_cell.length_b   1.000
_cell.length_c   1.000
_cell.angle_alpha   90.00
_cell.angle_beta   90.00
_cell.angle_gamma   90.00
#
_symmetry.space_group_name_H-M   'P 1'
#
loop_
_entity.id
_entity.type
_entity.pdbx_description
1 polymer ?
#
loop_
_entity_poly.entity_id
_entity_poly.type
_entity_poly.pdbx_seq_one_letter_code
_entity_poly.pdbx_strand_id
1 'polypeptide(L)'
;MSPVRTPASPGTPPPDGVMTVAEVIGDRIRHYRHRRGWRQLDLMGALADLGLSWTRQTITYVENGARSLTATELVAVALALRVSVAELLDPAATKRTALRATWAWLTLDDEDLGVILGGRQRAERAS
;
A
#
# COMPACT_ATOMS: atom_id res chain seq x y z
N MET A 1 17.85 -1.54 -22.66
CA MET A 1 18.40 -2.40 -21.58
C MET A 1 17.50 -2.26 -20.37
N SER A 2 16.63 -3.23 -20.12
CA SER A 2 15.83 -3.26 -18.88
C SER A 2 16.70 -3.80 -17.74
N PRO A 3 16.68 -3.21 -16.54
CA PRO A 3 17.46 -3.74 -15.43
C PRO A 3 16.88 -5.09 -15.01
N VAL A 4 17.74 -6.11 -14.94
CA VAL A 4 17.45 -7.41 -14.33
C VAL A 4 17.09 -7.15 -12.87
N ARG A 5 15.84 -7.45 -12.48
CA ARG A 5 15.48 -7.52 -11.07
C ARG A 5 16.15 -8.78 -10.51
N THR A 6 17.20 -8.61 -9.73
CA THR A 6 17.78 -9.67 -8.90
C THR A 6 16.64 -10.32 -8.10
N PRO A 7 16.44 -11.64 -8.15
CA PRO A 7 15.48 -12.28 -7.26
C PRO A 7 15.92 -12.00 -5.83
N ALA A 8 14.99 -11.50 -5.01
CA ALA A 8 15.22 -11.36 -3.58
C ALA A 8 15.68 -12.72 -3.05
N SER A 9 16.85 -12.75 -2.41
CA SER A 9 17.38 -13.96 -1.76
C SER A 9 16.28 -14.48 -0.81
N PRO A 10 15.95 -15.79 -0.82
CA PRO A 10 15.00 -16.31 0.15
C PRO A 10 15.72 -16.26 1.50
N GLY A 11 15.49 -15.17 2.24
CA GLY A 11 15.84 -15.11 3.65
C GLY A 11 15.27 -16.36 4.33
N THR A 12 16.00 -16.90 5.28
CA THR A 12 15.58 -18.07 6.06
C THR A 12 14.10 -17.91 6.44
N PRO A 13 13.22 -18.88 6.08
CA PRO A 13 11.82 -18.78 6.44
C PRO A 13 11.73 -18.64 7.97
N PRO A 14 10.82 -17.80 8.47
CA PRO A 14 10.64 -17.65 9.91
C PRO A 14 10.26 -19.00 10.52
N PRO A 15 10.59 -19.24 11.80
CA PRO A 15 10.18 -20.45 12.50
C PRO A 15 8.65 -20.57 12.52
N ASP A 16 8.16 -21.81 12.59
CA ASP A 16 6.73 -22.12 12.58
C ASP A 16 5.96 -21.28 13.61
N GLY A 17 4.90 -20.61 13.16
CA GLY A 17 4.06 -19.74 13.99
C GLY A 17 4.52 -18.28 14.11
N VAL A 18 5.62 -17.89 13.47
CA VAL A 18 6.09 -16.48 13.40
C VAL A 18 5.84 -15.91 12.01
N MET A 19 5.12 -14.79 11.93
CA MET A 19 4.91 -14.07 10.67
C MET A 19 6.15 -13.27 10.30
N THR A 20 6.52 -13.31 9.02
CA THR A 20 7.44 -12.36 8.40
C THR A 20 6.86 -10.95 8.40
N VAL A 21 7.74 -9.96 8.27
CA VAL A 21 7.34 -8.55 8.06
C VAL A 21 6.45 -8.39 6.82
N ALA A 22 6.72 -9.15 5.75
CA ALA A 22 5.91 -9.11 4.52
C ALA A 22 4.50 -9.65 4.76
N GLU A 23 4.35 -10.73 5.52
CA GLU A 23 3.03 -11.27 5.91
C GLU A 23 2.27 -10.30 6.82
N VAL A 24 2.95 -9.62 7.75
CA VAL A 24 2.32 -8.58 8.57
C VAL A 24 1.78 -7.47 7.69
N ILE A 25 2.58 -6.92 6.77
CA ILE A 25 2.12 -5.87 5.84
C ILE A 25 0.96 -6.37 4.97
N GLY A 26 1.06 -7.59 4.44
CA GLY A 26 0.01 -8.22 3.65
C GLY A 26 -1.31 -8.33 4.41
N ASP A 27 -1.26 -8.73 5.68
CA ASP A 27 -2.42 -8.79 6.57
C ASP A 27 -3.02 -7.40 6.83
N ARG A 28 -2.18 -6.36 7.01
CA ARG A 28 -2.66 -4.97 7.15
C ARG A 28 -3.40 -4.48 5.91
N ILE A 29 -2.87 -4.76 4.72
CA ILE A 29 -3.50 -4.42 3.44
C ILE A 29 -4.87 -5.11 3.34
N ARG A 30 -4.90 -6.42 3.61
CA ARG A 30 -6.14 -7.22 3.64
C ARG A 30 -7.14 -6.64 4.64
N HIS A 31 -6.71 -6.34 5.85
CA HIS A 31 -7.54 -5.79 6.91
C HIS A 31 -8.22 -4.48 6.48
N TYR A 32 -7.47 -3.50 5.98
CA TYR A 32 -8.04 -2.23 5.55
C TYR A 32 -8.92 -2.37 4.31
N ARG A 33 -8.59 -3.28 3.39
CA ARG A 33 -9.48 -3.63 2.28
C ARG A 33 -10.81 -4.17 2.78
N HIS A 34 -10.80 -5.11 3.73
CA HIS A 34 -12.04 -5.65 4.31
C HIS A 34 -12.84 -4.62 5.11
N ARG A 35 -12.18 -3.71 5.84
CA ARG A 35 -12.87 -2.61 6.55
C ARG A 35 -13.64 -1.68 5.61
N ARG A 36 -13.26 -1.61 4.33
CA ARG A 36 -13.97 -0.87 3.28
C ARG A 36 -15.07 -1.70 2.60
N GLY A 37 -15.24 -2.97 2.96
CA GLY A 37 -16.12 -3.91 2.24
C GLY A 37 -15.60 -4.29 0.85
N TRP A 38 -14.33 -4.01 0.56
CA TRP A 38 -13.75 -4.21 -0.76
C TRP A 38 -13.32 -5.66 -0.98
N ARG A 39 -13.57 -6.16 -2.18
CA ARG A 39 -12.95 -7.36 -2.76
C ARG A 39 -11.58 -6.97 -3.33
N GLN A 40 -10.77 -7.98 -3.64
CA GLN A 40 -9.47 -7.74 -4.29
C GLN A 40 -9.61 -7.00 -5.63
N LEU A 41 -10.71 -7.20 -6.36
CA LEU A 41 -10.94 -6.51 -7.63
C LEU A 41 -11.10 -4.99 -7.44
N ASP A 42 -11.68 -4.57 -6.33
CA ASP A 42 -11.89 -3.15 -6.04
C ASP A 42 -10.55 -2.47 -5.72
N LEU A 43 -9.68 -3.14 -4.95
CA LEU A 43 -8.31 -2.67 -4.72
C LEU A 43 -7.51 -2.64 -6.03
N MET A 44 -7.69 -3.64 -6.90
CA MET A 44 -7.05 -3.68 -8.21
C MET A 44 -7.43 -2.47 -9.07
N GLY A 45 -8.72 -2.12 -9.11
CA GLY A 45 -9.21 -0.92 -9.81
C GLY A 45 -8.61 0.36 -9.24
N ALA A 46 -8.66 0.53 -7.92
CA ALA A 46 -8.10 1.72 -7.25
C ALA A 46 -6.59 1.87 -7.47
N LEU A 47 -5.84 0.77 -7.55
CA LEU A 47 -4.42 0.81 -7.87
C LEU A 47 -4.16 1.15 -9.34
N ALA A 48 -5.02 0.68 -10.26
CA ALA A 48 -4.92 1.03 -11.67
C ALA A 48 -5.11 2.54 -11.89
N ASP A 49 -6.04 3.17 -11.16
CA ASP A 49 -6.26 4.63 -11.19
C ASP A 49 -5.01 5.42 -10.72
N LEU A 50 -4.15 4.80 -9.91
CA LEU A 50 -2.85 5.34 -9.47
C LEU A 50 -1.67 4.92 -10.37
N GLY A 51 -1.95 4.34 -11.54
CA GLY A 51 -0.94 3.89 -12.49
C GLY A 51 -0.26 2.56 -12.14
N LEU A 52 -0.79 1.81 -11.16
CA LEU A 52 -0.25 0.52 -10.74
C LEU A 52 -1.14 -0.64 -11.21
N SER A 53 -0.80 -1.21 -12.36
CA SER A 53 -1.54 -2.31 -12.99
C SER A 53 -1.22 -3.66 -12.36
N TRP A 54 -1.77 -3.92 -11.18
CA TRP A 54 -1.70 -5.25 -10.55
C TRP A 54 -2.78 -6.20 -11.03
N THR A 55 -2.51 -7.50 -10.93
CA THR A 55 -3.50 -8.54 -11.13
C THR A 55 -4.10 -8.98 -9.79
N ARG A 56 -5.25 -9.67 -9.82
CA ARG A 56 -5.80 -10.32 -8.61
C ARG A 56 -4.79 -11.25 -7.94
N GLN A 57 -4.03 -12.01 -8.73
CA GLN A 57 -2.98 -12.91 -8.22
C GLN A 57 -1.87 -12.13 -7.51
N THR A 58 -1.49 -10.96 -8.05
CA THR A 58 -0.53 -10.08 -7.39
C THR A 58 -1.02 -9.66 -6.02
N ILE A 59 -2.28 -9.24 -5.91
CA ILE A 59 -2.88 -8.86 -4.62
C ILE A 59 -2.86 -10.03 -3.65
N THR A 60 -3.23 -11.24 -4.10
CA THR A 60 -3.16 -12.44 -3.26
C THR A 60 -1.73 -12.71 -2.76
N TYR A 61 -0.72 -12.61 -3.62
CA TYR A 61 0.67 -12.82 -3.20
C TYR A 61 1.16 -11.76 -2.23
N VAL A 62 0.80 -10.49 -2.43
CA VAL A 62 1.13 -9.41 -1.50
C VAL A 62 0.42 -9.62 -0.16
N GLU A 63 -0.88 -9.89 -0.16
CA GLU A 63 -1.67 -10.10 1.07
C GLU A 63 -1.24 -11.34 1.87
N ASN A 64 -0.61 -12.32 1.21
CA ASN A 64 -0.03 -13.49 1.86
C ASN A 64 1.46 -13.32 2.20
N GLY A 65 2.05 -12.14 1.98
CA GLY A 65 3.49 -11.90 2.18
C GLY A 65 4.41 -12.65 1.22
N ALA A 66 3.88 -13.40 0.26
CA ALA A 66 4.64 -14.15 -0.75
C ALA A 66 5.31 -13.24 -1.79
N ARG A 67 4.97 -11.94 -1.81
CA ARG A 67 5.61 -10.92 -2.65
C ARG A 67 5.89 -9.66 -1.83
N SER A 68 7.16 -9.23 -1.85
CA SER A 68 7.56 -7.94 -1.29
C SER A 68 7.07 -6.76 -2.13
N LEU A 69 6.79 -5.66 -1.43
CA LEU A 69 6.45 -4.37 -2.04
C LEU A 69 7.67 -3.48 -2.17
N THR A 70 7.76 -2.77 -3.29
CA THR A 70 8.63 -1.60 -3.37
C THR A 70 8.02 -0.43 -2.56
N ALA A 71 8.84 0.56 -2.20
CA ALA A 71 8.35 1.74 -1.49
C ALA A 71 7.24 2.49 -2.28
N THR A 72 7.39 2.60 -3.60
CA THR A 72 6.37 3.21 -4.48
C THR A 72 5.05 2.44 -4.45
N GLU A 73 5.11 1.11 -4.48
CA GLU A 73 3.92 0.27 -4.40
C GLU A 73 3.25 0.37 -3.02
N LEU A 74 4.04 0.43 -1.95
CA LEU A 74 3.51 0.61 -0.60
C LEU A 74 2.75 1.94 -0.47
N VAL A 75 3.30 3.03 -1.01
CA VAL A 75 2.62 4.34 -1.04
C VAL A 75 1.34 4.27 -1.87
N ALA A 76 1.36 3.67 -3.06
CA ALA A 76 0.18 3.52 -3.89
C ALA A 76 -0.95 2.73 -3.18
N VAL A 77 -0.60 1.64 -2.48
CA VAL A 77 -1.57 0.87 -1.68
C VAL A 77 -2.13 1.70 -0.52
N ALA A 78 -1.30 2.48 0.17
CA ALA A 78 -1.74 3.35 1.25
C ALA A 78 -2.75 4.41 0.75
N LEU A 79 -2.46 5.04 -0.38
CA LEU A 79 -3.34 6.00 -1.05
C LEU A 79 -4.66 5.34 -1.48
N ALA A 80 -4.61 4.20 -2.17
CA ALA A 80 -5.80 3.47 -2.61
C ALA A 80 -6.72 3.09 -1.43
N LEU A 81 -6.11 2.69 -0.30
CA LEU A 81 -6.83 2.33 0.92
C LEU A 81 -7.11 3.52 1.84
N ARG A 82 -6.77 4.75 1.44
CA ARG A 82 -6.79 6.00 2.24
C ARG A 82 -6.39 5.79 3.69
N VAL A 83 -5.19 5.23 3.87
CA VAL A 83 -4.52 5.06 5.16
C VAL A 83 -3.12 5.62 5.04
N SER A 84 -2.46 5.87 6.17
CA SER A 84 -1.06 6.21 6.17
C SER A 84 -0.17 4.99 5.86
N VAL A 85 1.04 5.23 5.34
CA VAL A 85 2.05 4.17 5.20
C VAL A 85 2.39 3.57 6.57
N ALA A 86 2.43 4.40 7.63
CA ALA A 86 2.67 3.95 8.99
C ALA A 86 1.62 2.92 9.46
N GLU A 87 0.35 3.11 9.13
CA GLU A 87 -0.72 2.16 9.45
C GLU A 87 -0.54 0.80 8.76
N LEU A 88 0.00 0.76 7.54
CA LEU A 88 0.32 -0.48 6.83
C LEU A 88 1.55 -1.18 7.41
N LEU A 89 2.48 -0.42 8.01
CA LEU A 89 3.69 -0.93 8.64
C LEU A 89 3.50 -1.27 10.13
N ASP A 90 2.36 -0.94 10.73
CA ASP A 90 2.10 -1.17 12.15
C ASP A 90 1.77 -2.65 12.44
N PRO A 91 2.65 -3.40 13.14
CA PRO A 91 2.38 -4.79 13.53
C PRO A 91 1.35 -4.90 14.67
N ALA A 92 1.07 -3.81 15.39
CA ALA A 92 0.27 -3.83 16.61
C ALA A 92 -1.24 -3.92 16.38
N ALA A 93 -1.73 -3.65 15.17
CA ALA A 93 -3.16 -3.72 14.89
C ALA A 93 -3.74 -5.15 14.97
N THR A 94 -2.88 -6.18 14.87
CA THR A 94 -3.28 -7.57 15.12
C THR A 94 -3.62 -7.81 16.61
N LYS A 95 -3.24 -6.91 17.54
CA LYS A 95 -3.55 -7.02 18.99
C LYS A 95 -4.01 -5.74 19.71
N ARG A 96 -4.18 -4.60 19.05
CA ARG A 96 -4.67 -3.35 19.69
C ARG A 96 -5.97 -2.85 19.07
N THR A 97 -7.09 -3.25 19.67
CA THR A 97 -8.27 -2.39 19.75
C THR A 97 -7.88 -1.15 20.55
N ALA A 98 -8.13 0.03 19.97
CA ALA A 98 -7.96 1.36 20.55
C ALA A 98 -6.51 1.82 20.84
N LEU A 99 -6.08 2.83 20.08
CA LEU A 99 -5.70 4.13 20.64
C LEU A 99 -5.83 5.14 19.50
N ARG A 100 -7.03 5.71 19.37
CA ARG A 100 -7.19 7.02 18.74
C ARG A 100 -6.45 8.04 19.60
N ALA A 101 -5.93 9.08 18.94
CA ALA A 101 -5.34 10.29 19.51
C ALA A 101 -3.85 10.22 19.85
N THR A 102 -3.01 10.29 18.81
CA THR A 102 -1.85 11.21 18.73
C THR A 102 -1.19 10.97 17.38
N TRP A 103 -1.41 11.86 16.40
CA TRP A 103 -0.55 12.21 15.23
C TRP A 103 -1.41 12.80 14.11
N ALA A 104 -1.88 14.04 14.33
CA ALA A 104 -2.66 14.81 13.36
C ALA A 104 -1.82 15.48 12.24
N TRP A 105 -0.58 15.04 11.99
CA TRP A 105 0.35 15.69 11.07
C TRP A 105 0.65 14.88 9.79
N LEU A 106 -0.10 13.81 9.52
CA LEU A 106 0.15 12.93 8.37
C LEU A 106 -1.14 12.45 7.68
N THR A 107 -2.21 13.23 7.78
CA THR A 107 -3.31 13.14 6.82
C THR A 107 -2.87 13.86 5.55
N LEU A 108 -2.56 13.10 4.51
CA LEU A 108 -2.68 13.60 3.15
C LEU A 108 -4.16 13.93 2.97
N ASP A 109 -4.50 15.21 2.97
CA ASP A 109 -5.87 15.65 2.72
C ASP A 109 -6.16 15.69 1.21
N ASP A 110 -7.41 16.01 0.86
CA ASP A 110 -7.82 16.07 -0.56
C ASP A 110 -7.05 17.16 -1.36
N GLU A 111 -6.43 18.16 -0.71
CA GLU A 111 -5.54 19.12 -1.37
C GLU A 111 -4.18 18.51 -1.70
N ASP A 112 -3.58 17.75 -0.79
CA ASP A 112 -2.35 17.00 -1.05
C ASP A 112 -2.53 15.98 -2.18
N LEU A 113 -3.69 15.31 -2.23
CA LEU A 113 -4.07 14.42 -3.32
C LEU A 113 -4.25 15.18 -4.65
N GLY A 114 -4.78 16.40 -4.60
CA GLY A 114 -4.90 17.29 -5.76
C GLY A 114 -3.56 17.70 -6.36
N VAL A 115 -2.51 17.86 -5.54
CA VAL A 115 -1.15 18.17 -6.02
C VAL A 115 -0.47 16.96 -6.67
N ILE A 116 -0.72 15.75 -6.14
CA ILE A 116 -0.12 14.51 -6.65
C ILE A 116 -0.83 14.01 -7.93
N LEU A 117 -2.15 14.16 -8.01
CA LEU A 117 -2.97 13.71 -9.14
C LEU A 117 -3.22 14.81 -10.19
N GLY A 118 -3.05 16.08 -9.82
CA GLY A 118 -3.24 17.26 -10.68
C GLY A 118 -2.00 17.63 -11.48
N GLY A 119 -1.68 16.84 -12.51
CA GLY A 119 -0.72 17.24 -13.52
C GLY A 119 -1.11 18.54 -14.23
N ARG A 120 -0.22 19.54 -14.19
CA ARG A 120 -0.09 20.70 -15.10
C ARG A 120 -1.38 21.48 -15.45
N GLN A 121 -1.67 22.53 -14.68
CA GLN A 121 -2.29 23.74 -15.24
C GLN A 121 -1.63 25.02 -14.72
N ARG A 122 -0.56 25.44 -15.40
CA ARG A 122 -0.23 26.85 -15.69
C ARG A 122 0.38 26.87 -17.10
N ALA A 123 -0.46 27.12 -18.11
CA ALA A 123 -0.41 28.32 -18.96
C ALA A 123 1.03 28.58 -19.50
N GLU A 124 1.37 28.41 -20.78
CA GLU A 124 0.63 28.83 -21.99
C GLU A 124 -0.08 30.16 -21.81
N ARG A 125 0.61 31.14 -21.23
CA ARG A 125 0.40 32.58 -21.46
C ARG A 125 1.72 33.32 -21.23
N ALA A 126 2.53 33.40 -22.28
CA ALA A 126 3.33 34.59 -22.58
C ALA A 126 3.65 34.52 -24.08
N SER A 127 3.04 35.45 -24.81
CA SER A 127 3.23 35.74 -26.23
C SER A 127 4.67 36.12 -26.56
#